data_AF-Q7S5W3-F1
#
_entry.id   AF-Q7S5W3-F1
#
_cell.length_a   1.000
_cell.length_b   1.000
_cell.length_c   1.000
_cell.angle_alpha   90.00
_cell.angle_beta   90.00
_cell.angle_gamma   90.00
#
_symmetry.space_group_name_H-M   'P 1'
#
loop_
_entity.id
_entity.type
_entity.pdbx_description
1 polymer ?
#
loop_
_entity_poly.entity_id
_entity_poly.type
_entity_poly.pdbx_seq_one_letter_code
_entity_poly.pdbx_strand_id
1 'polypeptide(L)'
;MTTPILTPTPIYRVCALIELKGSANIRDWNHFLRVELDAEELTEYVFGPTSAVPEPNKNLDPVAHKAWKLARAKAMRILYTTLKRETVTNRLEGYGWDEDNRDPSYVHKLVWKVFGPGAPSISLGGL
;
A
#
# COMPACT_ATOMS: atom_id res chain seq x y z
N MET A 1 49.43 13.29 -11.85
CA MET A 1 48.16 14.03 -11.67
C MET A 1 47.04 13.03 -11.93
N THR A 2 46.34 12.59 -10.89
CA THR A 2 45.36 11.49 -10.96
C THR A 2 43.97 12.08 -10.75
N THR A 3 43.11 11.96 -11.75
CA THR A 3 41.74 12.49 -11.73
C THR A 3 40.90 11.67 -10.74
N PRO A 4 40.17 12.29 -9.80
CA PRO A 4 39.30 11.55 -8.90
C PRO A 4 38.09 11.02 -9.68
N ILE A 5 37.84 9.72 -9.56
CA ILE A 5 36.64 9.05 -10.08
C ILE A 5 35.47 9.45 -9.18
N LEU A 6 34.54 10.23 -9.71
CA LEU A 6 33.27 10.50 -9.05
C LEU A 6 32.42 9.22 -9.10
N THR A 7 32.44 8.44 -8.01
CA THR A 7 31.45 7.39 -7.82
C THR A 7 30.07 8.03 -7.75
N PRO A 8 29.09 7.65 -8.59
CA PRO A 8 27.75 8.18 -8.49
C PRO A 8 27.19 7.80 -7.11
N THR A 9 26.95 8.80 -6.27
CA THR A 9 26.16 8.62 -5.04
C THR A 9 24.83 8.01 -5.45
N PRO A 10 24.40 6.89 -4.85
CA PRO A 10 23.05 6.39 -5.09
C PRO A 10 22.10 7.51 -4.73
N ILE A 11 21.34 7.99 -5.72
CA ILE A 11 20.21 8.87 -5.48
C ILE A 11 19.24 8.02 -4.65
N TYR A 12 19.27 8.19 -3.33
CA TYR A 12 18.20 7.74 -2.47
C TYR A 12 16.97 8.48 -2.99
N ARG A 13 16.15 7.81 -3.82
CA ARG A 13 14.86 8.35 -4.23
C ARG A 13 14.13 8.59 -2.92
N VAL A 14 13.92 9.85 -2.57
CA VAL A 14 13.09 10.21 -1.43
C VAL A 14 11.68 9.81 -1.82
N CYS A 15 11.33 8.61 -1.40
CA CYS A 15 10.02 8.01 -1.43
C CYS A 15 9.00 9.00 -0.87
N ALA A 16 8.18 9.57 -1.75
CA ALA A 16 7.18 10.59 -1.42
C ALA A 16 5.93 9.96 -0.80
N LEU A 17 6.11 8.96 0.06
CA LEU A 17 5.02 8.26 0.72
C LEU A 17 4.28 9.25 1.63
N ILE A 18 3.04 9.57 1.29
CA ILE A 18 2.22 10.46 2.09
C ILE A 18 1.21 9.69 2.93
N GLU A 19 0.89 10.26 4.08
CA GLU A 19 -0.16 9.75 4.96
C GLU A 19 -1.55 10.03 4.36
N LEU A 20 -2.47 9.07 4.47
CA LEU A 20 -3.88 9.27 4.15
C LEU A 20 -4.51 10.18 5.23
N LYS A 21 -5.10 11.29 4.80
CA LYS A 21 -5.78 12.26 5.67
C LYS A 21 -7.31 12.14 5.58
N GLY A 22 -7.81 11.40 4.60
CA GLY A 22 -9.22 11.19 4.31
C GLY A 22 -9.52 11.44 2.83
N SER A 23 -10.79 11.67 2.50
CA SER A 23 -11.24 11.84 1.10
C SER A 23 -10.59 13.03 0.40
N ALA A 24 -10.15 14.06 1.15
CA ALA A 24 -9.55 15.27 0.58
C ALA A 24 -8.21 14.99 -0.13
N ASN A 25 -7.44 13.99 0.30
CA ASN A 25 -6.14 13.66 -0.30
C ASN A 25 -6.06 12.24 -0.86
N ILE A 26 -7.19 11.55 -1.03
CA ILE A 26 -7.21 10.14 -1.46
C ILE A 26 -6.55 9.93 -2.84
N ARG A 27 -6.69 10.89 -3.75
CA ARG A 27 -6.11 10.82 -5.09
C ARG A 27 -4.59 10.93 -5.04
N ASP A 28 -4.08 11.91 -4.30
CA ASP A 28 -2.64 12.10 -4.11
C ASP A 28 -2.03 10.91 -3.37
N TRP A 29 -2.72 10.43 -2.32
CA TRP A 29 -2.29 9.26 -1.56
C TRP A 29 -2.17 8.04 -2.46
N ASN A 30 -3.18 7.79 -3.30
CA ASN A 30 -3.18 6.66 -4.22
C ASN A 30 -2.08 6.78 -5.28
N HIS A 31 -1.82 8.00 -5.78
CA HIS A 31 -0.74 8.27 -6.72
C HIS A 31 0.63 7.96 -6.10
N PHE A 32 0.94 8.54 -4.93
CA PHE A 32 2.24 8.35 -4.29
C PHE A 32 2.45 6.93 -3.75
N LEU A 33 1.38 6.28 -3.28
CA LEU A 33 1.43 4.86 -2.94
C LEU A 33 1.83 4.00 -4.14
N ARG A 34 1.27 4.27 -5.33
CA ARG A 34 1.63 3.55 -6.55
C ARG A 34 3.09 3.78 -6.94
N VAL A 35 3.55 5.03 -6.89
CA VAL A 35 4.97 5.36 -7.16
C VAL A 35 5.91 4.60 -6.23
N GLU A 36 5.56 4.51 -4.94
CA GLU A 36 6.35 3.79 -3.94
C GLU A 36 6.40 2.29 -4.23
N LEU A 37 5.24 1.69 -4.53
CA LEU A 37 5.15 0.27 -4.83
C LEU A 37 5.83 -0.07 -6.16
N ASP A 38 5.75 0.79 -7.16
CA ASP A 38 6.44 0.61 -8.45
C ASP A 38 7.96 0.60 -8.26
N ALA A 39 8.49 1.48 -7.39
CA ALA A 39 9.92 1.54 -7.08
C ALA A 39 10.44 0.26 -6.40
N GLU A 40 9.54 -0.50 -5.76
CA GLU A 40 9.84 -1.73 -5.05
C GLU A 40 9.38 -2.99 -5.81
N GLU A 41 8.85 -2.84 -7.02
CA GLU A 41 8.25 -3.92 -7.84
C GLU A 41 7.07 -4.64 -7.14
N LEU A 42 6.29 -3.91 -6.35
CA LEU A 42 5.19 -4.44 -5.53
C LEU A 42 3.78 -4.07 -6.01
N THR A 43 3.64 -3.26 -7.06
CA THR A 43 2.37 -2.69 -7.49
C THR A 43 1.27 -3.72 -7.74
N GLU A 44 1.60 -4.85 -8.36
CA GLU A 44 0.63 -5.91 -8.66
C GLU A 44 0.04 -6.57 -7.39
N TYR A 45 0.77 -6.57 -6.27
CA TYR A 45 0.25 -7.10 -5.00
C TYR A 45 -0.85 -6.25 -4.38
N VAL A 46 -0.93 -4.95 -4.75
CA VAL A 46 -1.86 -3.98 -4.16
C VAL A 46 -2.95 -3.57 -5.16
N PHE A 47 -2.55 -3.24 -6.38
CA PHE A 47 -3.46 -2.73 -7.42
C PHE A 47 -3.99 -3.81 -8.37
N GLY A 48 -3.33 -4.97 -8.42
CA GLY A 48 -3.77 -6.09 -9.25
C GLY A 48 -5.01 -6.79 -8.69
N PRO A 49 -5.72 -7.59 -9.50
CA PRO A 49 -6.63 -8.59 -8.96
C PRO A 49 -5.86 -9.55 -8.03
N THR A 50 -6.55 -10.20 -7.08
CA THR A 50 -5.92 -11.16 -6.16
C THR A 50 -5.19 -12.30 -6.90
N SER A 51 -5.62 -12.59 -8.14
CA SER A 51 -4.99 -13.57 -9.04
C SER A 51 -3.78 -13.04 -9.82
N ALA A 52 -3.43 -11.75 -9.72
CA ALA A 52 -2.31 -11.15 -10.46
C ALA A 52 -0.96 -11.77 -10.06
N VAL A 53 -0.80 -12.06 -8.76
CA VAL A 53 0.40 -12.72 -8.23
C VAL A 53 -0.01 -13.96 -7.41
N PRO A 54 -0.22 -15.11 -8.06
CA PRO A 54 -0.68 -16.32 -7.39
C PRO A 54 0.34 -16.82 -6.36
N GLU A 55 -0.16 -17.42 -5.28
CA GLU A 55 0.69 -18.03 -4.25
C GLU A 55 1.44 -19.26 -4.83
N PRO A 56 2.78 -19.27 -4.80
CA PRO A 56 3.55 -20.45 -5.20
C PRO A 56 3.26 -21.64 -4.28
N ASN A 57 3.23 -22.86 -4.80
CA ASN A 57 3.06 -24.03 -3.96
C ASN A 57 4.30 -24.23 -3.06
N LYS A 58 4.12 -24.05 -1.75
CA LYS A 58 5.18 -24.17 -0.73
C LYS A 58 5.98 -25.48 -0.79
N ASN A 59 5.34 -26.59 -1.17
CA ASN A 59 5.98 -27.90 -1.20
C ASN A 59 6.79 -28.12 -2.50
N LEU A 60 6.38 -27.46 -3.59
CA LEU A 60 7.07 -27.57 -4.89
C LEU A 60 8.20 -26.55 -5.00
N ASP A 61 7.99 -25.33 -4.52
CA ASP A 61 8.97 -24.25 -4.53
C ASP A 61 8.91 -23.42 -3.22
N PRO A 62 9.60 -23.88 -2.16
CA PRO A 62 9.62 -23.18 -0.88
C PRO A 62 10.36 -21.84 -0.94
N VAL A 63 11.27 -21.65 -1.91
CA VAL A 63 12.03 -20.41 -2.08
C VAL A 63 11.14 -19.33 -2.68
N ALA A 64 10.43 -19.65 -3.78
CA ALA A 64 9.45 -18.75 -4.37
C ALA A 64 8.31 -18.44 -3.39
N HIS A 65 7.82 -19.43 -2.63
CA HIS A 65 6.81 -19.20 -1.59
C HIS A 65 7.27 -18.20 -0.54
N LYS A 66 8.51 -18.36 -0.05
CA LYS A 66 9.10 -17.43 0.93
C LYS A 66 9.26 -16.02 0.35
N ALA A 67 9.74 -15.89 -0.89
CA ALA A 67 9.88 -14.60 -1.57
C ALA A 67 8.52 -13.92 -1.76
N TRP A 68 7.51 -14.67 -2.21
CA TRP A 68 6.14 -14.19 -2.37
C TRP A 68 5.55 -13.68 -1.05
N LYS A 69 5.74 -14.42 0.05
CA LYS A 69 5.30 -13.98 1.39
C LYS A 69 5.99 -12.69 1.83
N LEU A 70 7.29 -12.56 1.57
CA LEU A 70 8.07 -11.37 1.93
C LEU A 70 7.61 -10.14 1.14
N ALA A 71 7.38 -10.29 -0.17
CA ALA A 71 6.88 -9.21 -1.02
C ALA A 71 5.51 -8.70 -0.52
N ARG A 72 4.59 -9.60 -0.18
CA ARG A 72 3.29 -9.24 0.43
C ARG A 72 3.43 -8.52 1.77
N ALA A 73 4.29 -9.03 2.65
CA ALA A 73 4.56 -8.38 3.93
C ALA A 73 5.15 -6.97 3.74
N LYS A 74 6.01 -6.78 2.75
CA LYS A 74 6.59 -5.48 2.39
C LYS A 74 5.52 -4.52 1.85
N ALA A 75 4.67 -4.99 0.95
CA ALA A 75 3.55 -4.20 0.41
C ALA A 75 2.56 -3.79 1.52
N MET A 76 2.19 -4.72 2.42
CA MET A 76 1.37 -4.43 3.60
C MET A 76 2.01 -3.36 4.48
N ARG A 77 3.30 -3.50 4.78
CA ARG A 77 4.03 -2.53 5.59
C ARG A 77 3.97 -1.13 4.98
N ILE A 78 4.25 -0.99 3.68
CA ILE A 78 4.17 0.29 2.98
C ILE A 78 2.75 0.87 3.13
N LEU A 79 1.73 0.08 2.82
CA LEU A 79 0.34 0.51 2.92
C LEU A 79 -0.02 0.98 4.33
N TYR A 80 0.27 0.17 5.35
CA TYR A 80 -0.09 0.45 6.74
C TYR A 80 0.64 1.66 7.31
N THR A 81 1.85 1.94 6.84
CA THR A 81 2.57 3.14 7.27
C THR A 81 1.90 4.44 6.85
N THR A 82 0.99 4.39 5.87
CA THR A 82 0.21 5.55 5.41
C THR A 82 -1.15 5.69 6.09
N LEU A 83 -1.61 4.69 6.84
CA LEU A 83 -2.96 4.65 7.43
C LEU A 83 -2.97 5.00 8.92
N LYS A 84 -1.92 5.66 9.44
CA LYS A 84 -1.69 5.86 10.88
C LYS A 84 -2.65 6.83 11.57
N ARG A 85 -3.47 7.58 10.83
CA ARG A 85 -4.41 8.52 11.44
C ARG A 85 -5.56 7.80 12.09
N GLU A 86 -5.81 8.13 13.35
CA GLU A 86 -6.95 7.60 14.12
C GLU A 86 -8.29 7.82 13.41
N THR A 87 -8.51 8.99 12.81
CA THR A 87 -9.75 9.26 12.05
C THR A 87 -9.90 8.38 10.81
N VAL A 88 -8.80 7.92 10.23
CA VAL A 88 -8.79 6.98 9.10
C VAL A 88 -9.05 5.58 9.60
N THR A 89 -8.30 5.10 10.61
CA THR A 89 -8.44 3.75 11.17
C THR A 89 -9.84 3.51 11.71
N ASN A 90 -10.37 4.42 12.56
CA ASN A 90 -11.71 4.28 13.13
C ASN A 90 -12.79 4.21 12.04
N ARG A 91 -12.60 4.96 10.95
CA ARG A 91 -13.54 4.92 9.82
C ARG A 91 -13.40 3.63 9.02
N LEU A 92 -12.20 3.10 8.83
CA LEU A 92 -11.98 1.80 8.19
C LEU A 92 -12.60 0.66 9.01
N GLU A 93 -12.40 0.66 10.32
CA GLU A 93 -13.01 -0.28 11.27
C GLU A 93 -14.54 -0.26 11.16
N GLY A 94 -15.15 0.93 11.14
CA GLY A 94 -16.59 1.10 10.94
C GLY A 94 -17.13 0.56 9.61
N TYR A 95 -16.26 0.27 8.63
CA TYR A 95 -16.59 -0.33 7.34
C TYR A 95 -16.13 -1.80 7.20
N GLY A 96 -15.75 -2.43 8.32
CA GLY A 96 -15.39 -3.85 8.38
C GLY A 96 -13.94 -4.12 8.01
N TRP A 97 -13.02 -3.26 8.44
CA TRP A 97 -11.58 -3.56 8.35
C TRP A 97 -11.24 -4.78 9.20
N ASP A 98 -10.72 -5.82 8.55
CA ASP A 98 -10.13 -7.00 9.16
C ASP A 98 -8.60 -6.84 9.19
N GLU A 99 -8.05 -6.60 10.39
CA GLU A 99 -6.61 -6.45 10.59
C GLU A 99 -5.82 -7.74 10.35
N ASP A 100 -6.48 -8.90 10.49
CA ASP A 100 -5.86 -10.22 10.27
C ASP A 100 -5.79 -10.58 8.78
N ASN A 101 -6.48 -9.83 7.93
CA ASN A 101 -6.43 -10.02 6.48
C ASN A 101 -5.06 -9.65 5.93
N ARG A 102 -4.33 -10.67 5.46
CA ARG A 102 -2.98 -10.54 4.91
C ARG A 102 -2.94 -10.19 3.43
N ASP A 103 -4.03 -9.70 2.85
CA ASP A 103 -4.11 -9.26 1.46
C ASP A 103 -3.93 -7.75 1.28
N PRO A 104 -2.81 -7.29 0.69
CA PRO A 104 -2.62 -5.86 0.43
C PRO A 104 -3.72 -5.26 -0.44
N SER A 105 -4.23 -6.01 -1.43
CA SER A 105 -5.31 -5.51 -2.30
C SER A 105 -6.64 -5.34 -1.56
N TYR A 106 -6.93 -6.19 -0.55
CA TYR A 106 -8.13 -6.05 0.27
C TYR A 106 -8.14 -4.69 0.98
N VAL A 107 -7.03 -4.33 1.63
CA VAL A 107 -6.92 -3.09 2.40
C VAL A 107 -7.01 -1.88 1.48
N HIS A 108 -6.34 -1.91 0.32
CA HIS A 108 -6.44 -0.84 -0.68
C HIS A 108 -7.86 -0.67 -1.20
N LYS A 109 -8.54 -1.77 -1.55
CA LYS A 109 -9.95 -1.75 -1.99
C LYS A 109 -10.87 -1.18 -0.92
N LEU A 110 -10.65 -1.53 0.35
CA LEU A 110 -11.41 -0.97 1.47
C LEU A 110 -11.19 0.54 1.59
N VAL A 111 -9.93 0.99 1.57
CA VAL A 111 -9.59 2.42 1.60
C VAL A 111 -10.26 3.16 0.44
N TRP A 112 -10.19 2.62 -0.77
CA TRP A 112 -10.80 3.23 -1.94
C TRP A 112 -12.33 3.27 -1.84
N LYS A 113 -12.97 2.23 -1.29
CA LYS A 113 -14.41 2.20 -1.01
C LYS A 113 -14.83 3.27 -0.01
N VAL A 114 -14.03 3.52 1.03
CA VAL A 114 -14.36 4.41 2.15
C VAL A 114 -14.05 5.87 1.85
N PHE A 115 -12.98 6.15 1.13
CA PHE A 115 -12.48 7.51 0.91
C PHE A 115 -12.47 7.95 -0.54
N GLY A 116 -12.58 7.01 -1.49
CA GLY A 116 -12.51 7.28 -2.92
C GLY A 116 -13.70 8.07 -3.46
N PRO A 117 -13.64 8.47 -4.74
CA PRO A 117 -14.74 9.18 -5.40
C PRO A 117 -16.02 8.34 -5.36
N GLY A 118 -17.13 8.93 -4.91
CA GLY A 118 -18.41 8.23 -4.75
C GLY A 118 -18.55 7.44 -3.44
N ALA A 119 -17.59 7.57 -2.52
CA ALA A 119 -17.75 7.02 -1.17
C ALA A 119 -19.01 7.58 -0.49
N PRO A 120 -19.73 6.76 0.29
CA PRO A 120 -20.91 7.21 1.01
C PRO A 120 -20.55 8.39 1.92
N SER A 121 -21.22 9.53 1.69
CA SER A 121 -21.17 10.66 2.61
C SER A 121 -21.86 10.24 3.89
N ILE A 122 -21.09 10.07 4.97
CA ILE A 122 -21.69 9.98 6.30
C ILE A 122 -22.21 11.38 6.59
N SER A 123 -23.50 11.61 6.34
CA SER A 123 -24.22 12.68 6.98
C SER A 123 -24.13 12.38 8.48
N LEU A 124 -23.23 13.06 9.19
CA LEU A 124 -23.34 13.16 10.64
C LEU A 124 -24.67 13.88 10.88
N GLY A 125 -25.73 13.08 11.05
CA GLY A 125 -27.05 13.55 11.43
C GLY A 125 -26.87 14.35 12.72
N GLY A 126 -27.24 15.62 12.67
CA GLY A 126 -27.25 16.48 13.83
C GLY A 126 -28.16 15.88 14.90
N LEU A 127 -27.62 15.74 16.10
CA LEU A 127 -28.29 15.78 17.38
C LEU A 127 -27.32 16.38 18.39
#